data_AF-F9GGA0-F1
#
_entry.id   AF-F9GGA0-F1
#
_cell.length_a   1.000
_cell.length_b   1.000
_cell.length_c   1.000
_cell.angle_alpha   90.00
_cell.angle_beta   90.00
_cell.angle_gamma   90.00
#
_symmetry.space_group_name_H-M   'P 1'
#
loop_
_entity.id
_entity.type
_entity.pdbx_description
1 polymer ?
#
loop_
_entity_poly.entity_id
_entity_poly.type
_entity_poly.pdbx_seq_one_letter_code
_entity_poly.pdbx_strand_id
1 'polypeptide(L)'
;RNPGPILLPILGRKPNPNEPGIPIDVSRANLFDTTYVHQALRNSMILWEYYNYYIKALLWVCSGTTSGMDQWVGEISQARHHPSKIFFNKSMKVCPYLSLPYRPRQPGPSLWFYALRSAFVQTPIPDTHGRQVDLAPLPKKINDSGVVEFVDNGRPEYDRLKFRTIQPDVIVLCTGYQQTFPFLENTHKTSTHHLSSYVRGIWRRDEPAMGFIGFVRPSLGAIPPLAEMQAQLWVLSLMAPHKLSNLKAEDEIHYKLHSKHDDRVTYGVDHESYAYQLALDMNSAPGIVDIWRIMQTIRITSMYRLLIIWAFGAHFNTKFRLIGPWAWEGAMEVLVSEELWHTITRRPILFGETLNSSVLVQG
;
A
#
# COMPACT_ATOMS: atom_id res chain seq x y z
N ARG A 1 -10.85 5.21 -1.13
CA ARG A 1 -10.33 5.86 -2.35
C ARG A 1 -9.60 7.12 -1.92
N ASN A 2 -8.45 7.42 -2.52
CA ASN A 2 -7.74 8.65 -2.20
C ASN A 2 -8.59 9.81 -2.77
N PRO A 3 -9.10 10.77 -1.98
CA PRO A 3 -9.87 11.89 -2.51
C PRO A 3 -9.04 12.77 -3.45
N GLY A 4 -7.71 12.60 -3.46
CA GLY A 4 -6.77 13.38 -4.25
C GLY A 4 -6.63 14.80 -3.67
N PRO A 5 -5.46 15.43 -3.82
CA PRO A 5 -5.34 16.84 -3.52
C PRO A 5 -6.05 17.69 -4.59
N ILE A 6 -6.63 18.81 -4.18
CA ILE A 6 -7.08 19.86 -5.10
C ILE A 6 -5.83 20.63 -5.56
N LEU A 7 -5.62 20.73 -6.86
CA LEU A 7 -4.58 21.57 -7.46
C LEU A 7 -5.12 22.99 -7.68
N LEU A 8 -4.31 23.99 -7.34
CA LEU A 8 -4.61 25.42 -7.37
C LEU A 8 -5.94 25.82 -6.67
N PRO A 9 -6.17 25.45 -5.39
CA PRO A 9 -7.36 25.89 -4.64
C PRO A 9 -7.55 27.41 -4.62
N ILE A 10 -6.46 28.19 -4.69
CA ILE A 10 -6.51 29.65 -4.74
C ILE A 10 -7.32 30.20 -5.92
N LEU A 11 -7.47 29.42 -7.00
CA LEU A 11 -8.28 29.76 -8.16
C LEU A 11 -9.77 29.38 -7.98
N GLY A 12 -10.20 29.05 -6.76
CA GLY A 12 -11.59 28.65 -6.46
C GLY A 12 -11.93 27.21 -6.85
N ARG A 13 -10.94 26.38 -7.20
CA ARG A 13 -11.14 24.97 -7.55
C ARG A 13 -11.63 24.18 -6.34
N LYS A 14 -12.58 23.27 -6.56
CA LYS A 14 -13.24 22.47 -5.51
C LYS A 14 -13.14 20.97 -5.82
N PRO A 15 -13.28 20.08 -4.82
CA PRO A 15 -13.37 18.65 -5.07
C PRO A 15 -14.56 18.35 -5.97
N ASN A 16 -14.38 17.53 -7.01
CA ASN A 16 -15.47 17.04 -7.82
C ASN A 16 -16.03 15.74 -7.21
N PRO A 17 -17.25 15.73 -6.66
CA PRO A 17 -17.84 14.53 -6.06
C PRO A 17 -18.08 13.40 -7.08
N ASN A 18 -18.14 13.73 -8.38
CA ASN A 18 -18.37 12.79 -9.47
C ASN A 18 -17.06 12.17 -10.01
N GLU A 19 -15.89 12.63 -9.55
CA GLU A 19 -14.59 12.06 -9.89
C GLU A 19 -14.03 11.28 -8.68
N PRO A 20 -14.46 10.02 -8.48
CA PRO A 20 -13.96 9.23 -7.39
C PRO A 20 -12.48 8.95 -7.62
N GLY A 21 -11.63 9.48 -6.74
CA GLY A 21 -10.19 9.29 -6.88
C GLY A 21 -9.76 7.82 -6.87
N ILE A 22 -8.52 7.59 -7.27
CA ILE A 22 -8.00 6.25 -7.57
C ILE A 22 -7.95 5.42 -6.27
N PRO A 23 -8.32 4.12 -6.31
CA PRO A 23 -7.98 3.22 -5.23
C PRO A 23 -6.45 3.18 -5.07
N ILE A 24 -5.96 3.51 -3.88
CA ILE A 24 -4.52 3.66 -3.60
C ILE A 24 -3.73 2.36 -3.86
N ASP A 25 -4.41 1.22 -3.82
CA ASP A 25 -3.84 -0.10 -4.06
C ASP A 25 -3.43 -0.33 -5.51
N VAL A 26 -4.02 0.45 -6.44
CA VAL A 26 -3.80 0.30 -7.88
C VAL A 26 -3.22 1.58 -8.51
N SER A 27 -2.75 2.51 -7.67
CA SER A 27 -2.22 3.81 -8.12
C SER A 27 -0.73 3.78 -8.44
N ARG A 28 -0.02 2.68 -8.14
CA ARG A 28 1.40 2.54 -8.48
C ARG A 28 1.57 2.20 -9.97
N ALA A 29 2.66 2.70 -10.54
CA ALA A 29 3.12 2.32 -11.87
C ALA A 29 4.30 1.37 -11.71
N ASN A 30 4.36 0.33 -12.52
CA ASN A 30 5.23 -0.81 -12.22
C ASN A 30 6.47 -0.91 -13.10
N LEU A 31 6.44 -0.40 -14.34
CA LEU A 31 7.59 -0.49 -15.24
C LEU A 31 8.79 0.28 -14.66
N PHE A 32 9.92 -0.41 -14.52
CA PHE A 32 11.18 0.06 -13.91
C PHE A 32 11.11 0.43 -12.42
N ASP A 33 9.94 0.27 -11.78
CA ASP A 33 9.76 0.45 -10.35
C ASP A 33 9.72 -0.89 -9.61
N THR A 34 8.91 -1.82 -10.11
CA THR A 34 8.73 -3.18 -9.55
C THR A 34 8.95 -4.26 -10.61
N THR A 35 8.67 -3.94 -11.88
CA THR A 35 8.96 -4.76 -13.06
C THR A 35 10.26 -4.31 -13.72
N TYR A 36 11.13 -5.24 -14.12
CA TYR A 36 12.43 -4.93 -14.78
C TYR A 36 13.35 -3.99 -13.98
N VAL A 37 13.25 -4.01 -12.66
CA VAL A 37 14.18 -3.27 -11.80
C VAL A 37 15.58 -3.85 -11.96
N HIS A 38 16.55 -2.98 -12.20
CA HIS A 38 17.94 -3.39 -12.28
C HIS A 38 18.39 -4.06 -10.97
N GLN A 39 19.13 -5.17 -11.04
CA GLN A 39 19.50 -5.97 -9.87
C GLN A 39 20.21 -5.16 -8.78
N ALA A 40 21.07 -4.20 -9.16
CA ALA A 40 21.75 -3.31 -8.22
C ALA A 40 20.77 -2.42 -7.41
N LEU A 41 19.66 -1.97 -8.02
CA LEU A 41 18.63 -1.21 -7.33
C LEU A 41 17.75 -2.13 -6.47
N ARG A 42 17.34 -3.27 -7.03
CA ARG A 42 16.53 -4.30 -6.34
C ARG A 42 17.19 -4.83 -5.08
N ASN A 43 18.51 -5.01 -5.10
CA ASN A 43 19.28 -5.59 -3.99
C ASN A 43 19.89 -4.54 -3.05
N SER A 44 19.45 -3.27 -3.13
CA SER A 44 19.94 -2.20 -2.27
C SER A 44 18.80 -1.41 -1.62
N MET A 45 19.15 -0.56 -0.65
CA MET A 45 18.19 0.36 -0.01
C MET A 45 17.85 1.57 -0.87
N ILE A 46 18.48 1.76 -2.03
CA ILE A 46 18.32 2.97 -2.85
C ILE A 46 16.86 3.17 -3.26
N LEU A 47 16.20 2.10 -3.71
CA LEU A 47 14.79 2.15 -4.13
C LEU A 47 13.87 2.49 -2.94
N TRP A 48 14.14 1.89 -1.79
CA TRP A 48 13.43 2.13 -0.54
C TRP A 48 13.60 3.56 -0.01
N GLU A 49 14.80 4.13 -0.12
CA GLU A 49 15.06 5.53 0.22
C GLU A 49 14.38 6.49 -0.77
N TYR A 50 14.39 6.17 -2.07
CA TYR A 50 13.62 6.91 -3.05
C TYR A 50 12.13 6.95 -2.66
N TYR A 51 11.54 5.82 -2.27
CA TYR A 51 10.16 5.78 -1.78
C TYR A 51 9.96 6.62 -0.51
N ASN A 52 10.91 6.61 0.42
CA ASN A 52 10.86 7.41 1.63
C ASN A 52 10.79 8.91 1.31
N TYR A 53 11.66 9.41 0.45
CA TYR A 53 11.63 10.82 0.01
C TYR A 53 10.39 11.14 -0.80
N TYR A 54 10.05 10.30 -1.78
CA TYR A 54 8.88 10.49 -2.65
C TYR A 54 7.58 10.56 -1.84
N ILE A 55 7.34 9.59 -0.94
CA ILE A 55 6.13 9.54 -0.12
C ILE A 55 6.08 10.74 0.82
N LYS A 56 7.17 11.08 1.52
CA LYS A 56 7.19 12.22 2.45
C LYS A 56 6.97 13.55 1.71
N ALA A 57 7.58 13.74 0.55
CA ALA A 57 7.38 14.92 -0.29
C ALA A 57 5.92 15.01 -0.75
N LEU A 58 5.35 13.91 -1.25
CA LEU A 58 3.95 13.87 -1.69
C LEU A 58 2.99 14.21 -0.55
N LEU A 59 3.16 13.59 0.62
CA LEU A 59 2.33 13.85 1.80
C LEU A 59 2.42 15.32 2.23
N TRP A 60 3.64 15.87 2.26
CA TRP A 60 3.86 17.26 2.65
C TRP A 60 3.24 18.23 1.65
N VAL A 61 3.47 18.04 0.35
CA VAL A 61 2.85 18.87 -0.69
C VAL A 61 1.33 18.84 -0.58
N CYS A 62 0.76 17.63 -0.44
CA CYS A 62 -0.69 17.44 -0.42
C CYS A 62 -1.38 17.95 0.85
N SER A 63 -0.72 17.90 2.01
CA SER A 63 -1.41 18.09 3.30
C SER A 63 -0.65 18.89 4.35
N GLY A 64 0.60 19.26 4.08
CA GLY A 64 1.47 20.03 4.98
C GLY A 64 2.23 19.20 6.03
N THR A 65 2.09 17.87 6.00
CA THR A 65 2.70 16.95 6.98
C THR A 65 3.32 15.74 6.26
N THR A 66 4.38 15.19 6.83
CA THR A 66 5.07 13.98 6.32
C THR A 66 4.66 12.70 7.05
N SER A 67 3.84 12.83 8.09
CA SER A 67 3.47 11.75 9.01
C SER A 67 2.49 10.75 8.42
N GLY A 68 1.60 11.24 7.55
CA GLY A 68 0.51 10.50 6.95
C GLY A 68 -0.37 11.45 6.14
N MET A 69 -1.39 10.92 5.47
CA MET A 69 -2.29 11.75 4.67
C MET A 69 -3.11 12.64 5.60
N ASP A 70 -2.79 13.94 5.63
CA ASP A 70 -3.45 14.93 6.48
C ASP A 70 -3.40 14.60 7.99
N GLN A 71 -2.35 13.89 8.41
CA GLN A 71 -2.10 13.51 9.79
C GLN A 71 -1.13 14.49 10.46
N TRP A 72 -1.66 15.38 11.30
CA TRP A 72 -0.89 16.43 11.99
C TRP A 72 -0.42 16.04 13.40
N VAL A 73 -0.86 14.88 13.89
CA VAL A 73 -0.51 14.35 15.22
C VAL A 73 -0.58 12.82 15.19
N GLY A 74 0.05 12.17 16.17
CA GLY A 74 0.01 10.71 16.32
C GLY A 74 0.86 9.96 15.32
N GLU A 75 1.89 10.60 14.77
CA GLU A 75 2.85 9.95 13.90
C GLU A 75 3.59 8.80 14.59
N ILE A 76 4.00 7.84 13.77
CA ILE A 76 4.84 6.74 14.20
C ILE A 76 6.21 7.26 14.67
N SER A 77 6.84 6.52 15.58
CA SER A 77 8.20 6.80 16.04
C SER A 77 9.18 7.00 14.89
N GLN A 78 10.10 7.97 14.99
CA GLN A 78 11.12 8.27 13.98
C GLN A 78 11.91 7.03 13.50
N ALA A 79 12.28 6.14 14.43
CA ALA A 79 13.00 4.90 14.12
C ALA A 79 12.25 3.97 13.13
N ARG A 80 10.93 4.07 13.09
CA ARG A 80 10.04 3.30 12.20
C ARG A 80 9.46 4.15 11.06
N HIS A 81 9.72 5.46 10.99
CA HIS A 81 9.13 6.35 9.99
C HIS A 81 9.83 6.23 8.63
N HIS A 82 9.70 5.04 8.04
CA HIS A 82 10.28 4.66 6.77
C HIS A 82 9.34 3.65 6.06
N PRO A 83 8.99 3.82 4.76
CA PRO A 83 8.05 2.96 4.05
C PRO A 83 8.38 1.47 4.09
N SER A 84 9.68 1.13 4.10
CA SER A 84 10.13 -0.27 4.21
C SER A 84 9.83 -0.93 5.56
N LYS A 85 9.37 -0.17 6.57
CA LYS A 85 9.18 -0.65 7.96
C LYS A 85 7.75 -0.51 8.45
N ILE A 86 6.83 -0.06 7.60
CA ILE A 86 5.46 0.29 8.00
C ILE A 86 4.40 -0.35 7.12
N PHE A 87 3.22 -0.49 7.70
CA PHE A 87 2.00 -0.84 6.99
C PHE A 87 1.13 0.41 6.88
N PHE A 88 0.75 0.77 5.67
CA PHE A 88 -0.06 1.96 5.43
C PHE A 88 -1.52 1.71 5.85
N ASN A 89 -2.09 2.65 6.60
CA ASN A 89 -3.52 2.68 6.84
C ASN A 89 -4.21 3.39 5.66
N LYS A 90 -5.15 2.70 5.00
CA LYS A 90 -5.85 3.19 3.81
C LYS A 90 -7.09 4.02 4.13
N SER A 91 -7.23 4.47 5.37
CA SER A 91 -8.30 5.33 5.85
C SER A 91 -7.74 6.61 6.42
N MET A 92 -8.31 7.71 5.95
CA MET A 92 -8.06 9.06 6.44
C MET A 92 -9.31 9.66 7.09
N LYS A 93 -10.37 8.87 7.28
CA LYS A 93 -11.69 9.37 7.73
C LYS A 93 -11.65 10.05 9.10
N VAL A 94 -10.72 9.63 9.96
CA VAL A 94 -10.54 10.18 11.31
C VAL A 94 -9.61 11.40 11.33
N CYS A 95 -8.76 11.57 10.31
CA CYS A 95 -7.75 12.63 10.25
C CYS A 95 -8.34 14.05 10.40
N PRO A 96 -9.47 14.42 9.77
CA PRO A 96 -10.06 15.75 9.98
C PRO A 96 -10.36 16.06 11.44
N TYR A 97 -10.80 15.06 12.22
CA TYR A 97 -11.18 15.21 13.62
C TYR A 97 -9.97 15.22 14.56
N LEU A 98 -8.94 14.41 14.26
CA LEU A 98 -7.69 14.34 15.04
C LEU A 98 -6.80 15.55 14.79
N SER A 99 -6.63 15.93 13.52
CA SER A 99 -5.69 16.98 13.10
C SER A 99 -6.23 18.39 13.34
N LEU A 100 -7.55 18.54 13.51
CA LEU A 100 -8.22 19.84 13.69
C LEU A 100 -7.51 20.80 14.66
N PRO A 101 -7.10 20.37 15.88
CA PRO A 101 -6.48 21.25 16.87
C PRO A 101 -5.01 21.57 16.59
N TYR A 102 -4.35 20.76 15.77
CA TYR A 102 -2.90 20.81 15.56
C TYR A 102 -2.49 21.54 14.28
N ARG A 103 -3.46 21.94 13.46
CA ARG A 103 -3.19 22.78 12.30
C ARG A 103 -2.75 24.19 12.73
N PRO A 104 -1.84 24.83 11.98
CA PRO A 104 -1.52 26.23 12.19
C PRO A 104 -2.78 27.11 12.12
N ARG A 105 -3.03 27.88 13.18
CA ARG A 105 -4.14 28.85 13.28
C ARG A 105 -3.68 30.22 13.77
N GLN A 106 -2.63 30.25 14.57
CA GLN A 106 -2.09 31.47 15.14
C GLN A 106 -1.24 32.20 14.10
N PRO A 107 -1.30 33.55 14.00
CA PRO A 107 -0.43 34.33 13.14
C PRO A 107 1.04 34.03 13.42
N GLY A 108 1.79 33.71 12.36
CA GLY A 108 3.21 33.39 12.45
C GLY A 108 3.74 32.68 11.20
N PRO A 109 5.05 32.39 11.15
CA PRO A 109 5.67 31.76 9.99
C PRO A 109 5.01 30.42 9.60
N SER A 110 4.62 29.61 10.58
CA SER A 110 3.96 28.31 10.33
C SER A 110 2.62 28.44 9.60
N LEU A 111 1.80 29.44 9.98
CA LEU A 111 0.54 29.74 9.30
C LEU A 111 0.79 30.27 7.89
N TRP A 112 1.80 31.13 7.71
CA TRP A 112 2.19 31.64 6.39
C TRP A 112 2.62 30.53 5.44
N PHE A 113 3.53 29.64 5.88
CA PHE A 113 3.97 28.49 5.08
C PHE A 113 2.80 27.54 4.77
N TYR A 114 1.95 27.28 5.76
CA TYR A 114 0.75 26.47 5.55
C TYR A 114 -0.18 27.09 4.52
N ALA A 115 -0.49 28.38 4.64
CA ALA A 115 -1.38 29.11 3.73
C ALA A 115 -0.82 29.13 2.30
N LEU A 116 0.44 29.50 2.13
CA LEU A 116 1.12 29.54 0.84
C LEU A 116 1.09 28.18 0.15
N ARG A 117 1.48 27.10 0.85
CA ARG A 117 1.45 25.75 0.28
C ARG A 117 0.02 25.32 -0.06
N SER A 118 -0.93 25.52 0.86
CA SER A 118 -2.33 25.12 0.68
C SER A 118 -3.03 25.87 -0.47
N ALA A 119 -2.54 27.06 -0.82
CA ALA A 119 -3.02 27.82 -1.97
C ALA A 119 -2.75 27.12 -3.32
N PHE A 120 -1.66 26.33 -3.40
CA PHE A 120 -1.29 25.59 -4.61
C PHE A 120 -1.77 24.15 -4.60
N VAL A 121 -1.70 23.45 -3.47
CA VAL A 121 -2.11 22.04 -3.37
C VAL A 121 -2.72 21.79 -2.00
N GLN A 122 -3.93 21.24 -1.94
CA GLN A 122 -4.56 20.92 -0.66
C GLN A 122 -5.45 19.70 -0.73
N THR A 123 -5.20 18.73 0.14
CA THR A 123 -6.14 17.65 0.44
C THR A 123 -7.40 18.25 1.04
N PRO A 124 -8.61 17.96 0.50
CA PRO A 124 -9.85 18.50 1.03
C PRO A 124 -9.95 18.27 2.54
N ILE A 125 -10.26 19.32 3.29
CA ILE A 125 -10.45 19.27 4.74
C ILE A 125 -11.96 19.37 4.98
N PRO A 126 -12.65 18.26 5.30
CA PRO A 126 -14.08 18.29 5.63
C PRO A 126 -14.33 19.17 6.86
N ASP A 127 -15.48 19.85 6.87
CA ASP A 127 -15.97 20.45 8.09
C ASP A 127 -16.33 19.34 9.09
N THR A 128 -15.85 19.49 10.32
CA THR A 128 -16.09 18.56 11.41
C THR A 128 -17.36 18.89 12.18
N HIS A 129 -17.97 20.05 11.91
CA HIS A 129 -19.12 20.59 12.64
C HIS A 129 -18.89 20.64 14.15
N GLY A 130 -17.67 21.04 14.55
CA GLY A 130 -17.26 21.14 15.95
C GLY A 130 -16.92 19.80 16.61
N ARG A 131 -17.08 18.66 15.93
CA ARG A 131 -16.68 17.36 16.47
C ARG A 131 -15.16 17.20 16.41
N GLN A 132 -14.61 16.50 17.40
CA GLN A 132 -13.18 16.32 17.52
C GLN A 132 -12.85 14.95 18.12
N VAL A 133 -11.69 14.41 17.78
CA VAL A 133 -11.07 13.29 18.49
C VAL A 133 -9.79 13.81 19.15
N ASP A 134 -9.69 13.69 20.47
CA ASP A 134 -8.46 13.98 21.20
C ASP A 134 -7.52 12.77 21.11
N LEU A 135 -6.23 13.02 20.89
CA LEU A 135 -5.19 12.00 20.96
C LEU A 135 -4.50 12.07 22.32
N ALA A 136 -4.12 10.92 22.87
CA ALA A 136 -3.30 10.82 24.08
C ALA A 136 -2.10 9.90 23.84
N PRO A 137 -1.01 10.04 24.63
CA PRO A 137 0.06 9.05 24.68
C PRO A 137 -0.44 7.69 25.19
N LEU A 138 0.45 6.69 25.21
CA LEU A 138 0.13 5.41 25.83
C LEU A 138 -0.21 5.60 27.32
N PRO A 139 -1.26 4.92 27.83
CA PRO A 139 -1.58 4.93 29.24
C PRO A 139 -0.47 4.23 30.02
N LYS A 140 0.01 4.88 31.09
CA LYS A 140 0.96 4.30 32.04
C LYS A 140 0.23 3.35 33.00
N LYS A 141 -0.92 3.78 33.51
CA LYS A 141 -1.83 3.00 34.34
C LYS A 141 -3.21 3.63 34.38
N ILE A 142 -4.17 2.85 34.85
CA ILE A 142 -5.48 3.33 35.29
C ILE A 142 -5.50 3.13 36.80
N ASN A 143 -5.76 4.18 37.56
CA ASN A 143 -5.77 4.11 39.02
C ASN A 143 -7.08 3.48 39.54
N ASP A 144 -7.18 3.30 40.86
CA ASP A 144 -8.34 2.67 41.51
C ASP A 144 -9.64 3.47 41.32
N SER A 145 -9.55 4.77 41.00
CA SER A 145 -10.71 5.60 40.68
C SER A 145 -11.08 5.60 39.20
N GLY A 146 -10.43 4.77 38.37
CA GLY A 146 -10.69 4.66 36.93
C GLY A 146 -10.06 5.77 36.08
N VAL A 147 -9.25 6.66 36.69
CA VAL A 147 -8.58 7.75 35.99
C VAL A 147 -7.30 7.25 35.31
N VAL A 148 -7.12 7.64 34.05
CA VAL A 148 -5.96 7.27 33.24
C VAL A 148 -4.80 8.22 33.51
N GLU A 149 -3.64 7.67 33.87
CA GLU A 149 -2.36 8.38 33.91
C GLU A 149 -1.61 8.10 32.60
N PHE A 150 -1.30 9.14 31.83
CA PHE A 150 -0.56 9.02 30.57
C PHE A 150 0.93 9.20 30.77
N VAL A 151 1.74 8.53 29.93
CA VAL A 151 3.19 8.78 29.87
C VAL A 151 3.44 10.14 29.19
N ASP A 152 4.26 10.99 29.81
CA ASP A 152 4.80 12.17 29.14
C ASP A 152 5.76 11.73 28.03
N ASN A 153 5.34 11.94 26.79
CA ASN A 153 6.13 11.61 25.60
C ASN A 153 6.77 12.85 24.96
N GLY A 154 6.65 14.03 25.56
CA GLY A 154 7.16 15.30 25.05
C GLY A 154 6.50 15.78 23.75
N ARG A 155 5.28 15.30 23.44
CA ARG A 155 4.58 15.63 22.19
C ARG A 155 3.29 16.43 22.44
N PRO A 156 2.80 17.16 21.42
CA PRO A 156 1.65 18.06 21.58
C PRO A 156 0.37 17.41 22.10
N GLU A 157 0.16 16.11 21.84
CA GLU A 157 -0.97 15.37 22.39
C GLU A 157 -0.95 15.25 23.92
N TYR A 158 0.23 15.10 24.52
CA TYR A 158 0.36 15.08 25.98
C TYR A 158 0.09 16.46 26.57
N ASP A 159 0.72 17.50 26.02
CA ASP A 159 0.60 18.88 26.52
C ASP A 159 -0.85 19.38 26.55
N ARG A 160 -1.65 18.96 25.57
CA ARG A 160 -3.06 19.32 25.46
C ARG A 160 -3.93 18.62 26.51
N LEU A 161 -3.54 17.42 26.97
CA LEU A 161 -4.33 16.58 27.87
C LEU A 161 -3.84 16.57 29.32
N LYS A 162 -2.59 16.97 29.61
CA LYS A 162 -1.97 16.81 30.94
C LYS A 162 -2.72 17.45 32.11
N PHE A 163 -3.57 18.44 31.86
CA PHE A 163 -4.39 19.08 32.90
C PHE A 163 -5.85 18.59 32.94
N ARG A 164 -6.20 17.58 32.13
CA ARG A 164 -7.53 16.99 32.10
C ARG A 164 -7.55 15.68 32.87
N THR A 165 -8.61 15.46 33.64
CA THR A 165 -8.90 14.16 34.24
C THR A 165 -9.70 13.34 33.23
N ILE A 166 -9.18 12.18 32.84
CA ILE A 166 -9.82 11.29 31.87
C ILE A 166 -10.18 9.98 32.58
N GLN A 167 -11.47 9.69 32.66
CA GLN A 167 -12.03 8.45 33.22
C GLN A 167 -12.94 7.82 32.14
N PRO A 168 -12.46 6.81 31.40
CA PRO A 168 -13.21 6.22 30.30
C PRO A 168 -14.29 5.26 30.81
N ASP A 169 -15.48 5.32 30.21
CA ASP A 169 -16.55 4.33 30.44
C ASP A 169 -16.26 3.00 29.74
N VAL A 170 -15.55 3.05 28.60
CA VAL A 170 -15.25 1.89 27.75
C VAL A 170 -13.80 1.97 27.28
N ILE A 171 -13.10 0.83 27.34
CA ILE A 171 -11.74 0.67 26.80
C ILE A 171 -11.79 -0.35 25.67
N VAL A 172 -11.34 0.05 24.48
CA VAL A 172 -11.23 -0.83 23.32
C VAL A 172 -9.76 -1.07 23.00
N LEU A 173 -9.30 -2.31 23.13
CA LEU A 173 -7.90 -2.69 22.89
C LEU A 173 -7.68 -3.04 21.41
N CYS A 174 -7.17 -2.08 20.64
CA CYS A 174 -6.81 -2.26 19.23
C CYS A 174 -5.37 -2.80 19.06
N THR A 175 -4.95 -3.79 19.84
CA THR A 175 -3.54 -4.28 19.93
C THR A 175 -3.15 -5.28 18.84
N GLY A 176 -4.10 -5.74 18.02
CA GLY A 176 -3.88 -6.66 16.91
C GLY A 176 -4.11 -8.12 17.30
N TYR A 177 -3.63 -9.05 16.47
CA TYR A 177 -3.88 -10.49 16.59
C TYR A 177 -2.58 -11.29 16.44
N GLN A 178 -2.54 -12.47 17.06
CA GLN A 178 -1.51 -13.49 16.86
C GLN A 178 -2.05 -14.62 15.99
N GLN A 179 -1.17 -15.26 15.22
CA GLN A 179 -1.50 -16.41 14.39
C GLN A 179 -1.13 -17.69 15.15
N THR A 180 -2.07 -18.62 15.29
CA THR A 180 -1.85 -19.93 15.90
C THR A 180 -2.56 -21.02 15.10
N PHE A 181 -2.02 -22.23 15.10
CA PHE A 181 -2.57 -23.38 14.37
C PHE A 181 -2.71 -24.58 15.31
N PRO A 182 -3.68 -24.59 16.24
CA PRO A 182 -3.77 -25.63 17.27
C PRO A 182 -3.97 -27.06 16.72
N PHE A 183 -4.46 -27.19 15.49
CA PHE A 183 -4.67 -28.47 14.79
C PHE A 183 -3.39 -29.07 14.21
N LEU A 184 -2.30 -28.30 14.10
CA LEU A 184 -0.99 -28.83 13.73
C LEU A 184 -0.31 -29.31 15.02
N GLU A 185 -0.21 -30.63 15.21
CA GLU A 185 0.37 -31.24 16.41
C GLU A 185 1.80 -30.72 16.70
N ASN A 186 2.22 -30.79 17.96
CA ASN A 186 3.56 -30.39 18.46
C ASN A 186 4.76 -31.08 17.75
N THR A 187 4.52 -32.09 16.91
CA THR A 187 5.52 -32.73 16.03
C THR A 187 5.93 -31.83 14.86
N HIS A 188 4.99 -31.05 14.33
CA HIS A 188 5.25 -29.94 13.42
C HIS A 188 5.23 -28.66 14.25
N LYS A 189 6.33 -28.35 14.95
CA LYS A 189 6.47 -27.06 15.67
C LYS A 189 6.50 -25.89 14.68
N THR A 190 5.37 -25.60 14.03
CA THR A 190 5.13 -24.39 13.25
C THR A 190 5.30 -23.15 14.14
N SER A 191 5.13 -23.30 15.46
CA SER A 191 5.39 -22.24 16.44
C SER A 191 6.86 -21.82 16.55
N THR A 192 7.83 -22.63 16.08
CA THR A 192 9.26 -22.26 16.14
C THR A 192 9.81 -21.71 14.83
N HIS A 193 9.17 -21.99 13.69
CA HIS A 193 9.65 -21.51 12.38
C HIS A 193 8.78 -20.37 11.86
N HIS A 194 9.33 -19.17 11.93
CA HIS A 194 8.70 -17.97 11.39
C HIS A 194 8.46 -18.10 9.88
N LEU A 195 7.29 -17.68 9.38
CA LEU A 195 6.90 -17.76 7.96
C LEU A 195 7.94 -17.16 6.99
N SER A 196 8.78 -16.22 7.45
CA SER A 196 9.88 -15.67 6.64
C SER A 196 10.93 -16.70 6.20
N SER A 197 10.97 -17.89 6.83
CA SER A 197 11.83 -19.02 6.48
C SER A 197 11.25 -19.94 5.41
N TYR A 198 9.98 -19.77 5.06
CA TYR A 198 9.26 -20.58 4.09
C TYR A 198 9.54 -20.05 2.69
N VAL A 199 9.52 -20.92 1.69
CA VAL A 199 9.67 -20.53 0.27
C VAL A 199 8.57 -19.53 -0.06
N ARG A 200 8.97 -18.29 -0.37
CA ARG A 200 8.05 -17.16 -0.59
C ARG A 200 7.05 -16.91 0.55
N GLY A 201 7.30 -17.42 1.75
CA GLY A 201 6.34 -17.37 2.85
C GLY A 201 5.17 -18.35 2.72
N ILE A 202 5.29 -19.40 1.92
CA ILE A 202 4.20 -20.33 1.58
C ILE A 202 4.43 -21.74 2.15
N TRP A 203 5.46 -22.46 1.71
CA TRP A 203 5.74 -23.84 2.17
C TRP A 203 7.20 -24.02 2.63
N ARG A 204 7.47 -25.10 3.34
CA ARG A 204 8.83 -25.46 3.76
C ARG A 204 9.49 -26.34 2.71
N ARG A 205 10.77 -26.10 2.38
CA ARG A 205 11.49 -26.88 1.34
C ARG A 205 11.54 -28.37 1.64
N ASP A 206 11.66 -28.73 2.92
CA ASP A 206 11.71 -30.10 3.42
C ASP A 206 10.31 -30.73 3.60
N GLU A 207 9.25 -29.93 3.58
CA GLU A 207 7.87 -30.38 3.74
C GLU A 207 6.93 -29.67 2.74
N PRO A 208 7.04 -29.98 1.43
CA PRO A 208 6.31 -29.24 0.39
C PRO A 208 4.81 -29.52 0.35
N ALA A 209 4.36 -30.63 0.93
CA ALA A 209 2.96 -31.05 0.94
C ALA A 209 2.04 -30.16 1.80
N MET A 210 2.60 -29.21 2.57
CA MET A 210 1.85 -28.26 3.39
C MET A 210 2.22 -26.82 3.03
N GLY A 211 1.21 -26.00 2.72
CA GLY A 211 1.38 -24.59 2.36
C GLY A 211 0.45 -23.68 3.15
N PHE A 212 0.97 -22.52 3.56
CA PHE A 212 0.25 -21.43 4.23
C PHE A 212 -0.11 -20.36 3.21
N ILE A 213 -1.41 -20.16 2.97
CA ILE A 213 -1.93 -19.24 1.96
C ILE A 213 -2.60 -18.03 2.62
N GLY A 214 -2.28 -16.82 2.16
CA GLY A 214 -2.85 -15.57 2.66
C GLY A 214 -2.22 -15.06 3.96
N PHE A 215 -1.12 -15.65 4.42
CA PHE A 215 -0.48 -15.28 5.68
C PHE A 215 0.56 -14.17 5.55
N VAL A 216 0.96 -13.78 4.33
CA VAL A 216 1.78 -12.58 4.09
C VAL A 216 0.95 -11.31 4.31
N ARG A 217 1.59 -10.25 4.81
CA ARG A 217 0.92 -8.96 5.01
C ARG A 217 1.48 -7.92 4.04
N PRO A 218 0.73 -7.47 3.04
CA PRO A 218 1.19 -6.38 2.19
C PRO A 218 1.28 -5.06 2.97
N SER A 219 2.34 -4.28 2.74
CA SER A 219 2.51 -2.92 3.27
C SER A 219 1.40 -1.99 2.79
N LEU A 220 1.05 -2.13 1.52
CA LEU A 220 -0.03 -1.46 0.82
C LEU A 220 -0.52 -2.39 -0.29
N GLY A 221 -1.69 -3.00 -0.13
CA GLY A 221 -2.26 -3.90 -1.14
C GLY A 221 -3.33 -4.81 -0.54
N ALA A 222 -3.88 -5.72 -1.34
CA ALA A 222 -4.92 -6.63 -0.92
C ALA A 222 -4.36 -8.04 -0.69
N ILE A 223 -4.84 -8.74 0.35
CA ILE A 223 -4.43 -10.13 0.61
C ILE A 223 -5.03 -11.11 -0.41
N PRO A 224 -6.33 -11.02 -0.81
CA PRO A 224 -6.92 -11.98 -1.76
C PRO A 224 -6.14 -12.21 -3.07
N PRO A 225 -5.67 -11.17 -3.81
CA PRO A 225 -4.87 -11.42 -5.02
C PRO A 225 -3.51 -12.07 -4.71
N LEU A 226 -2.87 -11.72 -3.59
CA LEU A 226 -1.63 -12.40 -3.20
C LEU A 226 -1.90 -13.87 -2.83
N ALA A 227 -2.99 -14.14 -2.11
CA ALA A 227 -3.40 -15.50 -1.74
C ALA A 227 -3.68 -16.36 -2.98
N GLU A 228 -4.31 -15.79 -4.02
CA GLU A 228 -4.47 -16.46 -5.32
C GLU A 228 -3.11 -16.85 -5.92
N MET A 229 -2.18 -15.90 -6.03
CA MET A 229 -0.85 -16.15 -6.59
C MET A 229 -0.05 -17.15 -5.75
N GLN A 230 -0.17 -17.09 -4.42
CA GLN A 230 0.45 -18.06 -3.52
C GLN A 230 -0.09 -19.47 -3.74
N ALA A 231 -1.42 -19.62 -3.86
CA ALA A 231 -2.04 -20.90 -4.11
C ALA A 231 -1.63 -21.47 -5.48
N GLN A 232 -1.62 -20.63 -6.52
CA GLN A 232 -1.16 -21.01 -7.85
C GLN A 232 0.28 -21.52 -7.86
N LEU A 233 1.20 -20.81 -7.18
CA LEU A 233 2.60 -21.19 -7.11
C LEU A 233 2.77 -22.51 -6.36
N TRP A 234 2.10 -22.66 -5.21
CA TRP A 234 2.21 -23.87 -4.40
C TRP A 234 1.61 -25.10 -5.08
N VAL A 235 0.45 -24.97 -5.71
CA VAL A 235 -0.13 -26.06 -6.51
C VAL A 235 0.78 -26.42 -7.68
N LEU A 236 1.36 -25.43 -8.35
CA LEU A 236 2.28 -25.68 -9.46
C LEU A 236 3.56 -26.39 -9.01
N SER A 237 4.09 -26.06 -7.82
CA SER A 237 5.27 -26.71 -7.26
C SER A 237 5.06 -28.18 -6.94
N LEU A 238 3.84 -28.56 -6.57
CA LEU A 238 3.45 -29.94 -6.32
C LEU A 238 3.15 -30.71 -7.61
N MET A 239 2.41 -30.11 -8.54
CA MET A 239 1.81 -30.83 -9.67
C MET A 239 2.66 -30.78 -10.95
N ALA A 240 3.42 -29.71 -11.17
CA ALA A 240 4.26 -29.56 -12.35
C ALA A 240 5.51 -28.72 -12.04
N PRO A 241 6.41 -29.21 -11.15
CA PRO A 241 7.60 -28.46 -10.74
C PRO A 241 8.52 -28.09 -11.91
N HIS A 242 8.52 -28.87 -13.00
CA HIS A 242 9.28 -28.59 -14.22
C HIS A 242 8.82 -27.31 -14.96
N LYS A 243 7.64 -26.76 -14.65
CA LYS A 243 7.15 -25.49 -15.21
C LYS A 243 7.59 -24.27 -14.40
N LEU A 244 8.14 -24.48 -13.20
CA LEU A 244 8.64 -23.39 -12.36
C LEU A 244 10.00 -22.93 -12.84
N SER A 245 10.28 -21.64 -12.64
CA SER A 245 11.65 -21.16 -12.68
C SER A 245 12.40 -21.55 -11.39
N ASN A 246 13.70 -21.30 -11.34
CA ASN A 246 14.51 -21.65 -10.18
C ASN A 246 14.16 -20.74 -8.99
N LEU A 247 13.57 -21.31 -7.94
CA LEU A 247 13.11 -20.59 -6.74
C LEU A 247 14.27 -20.26 -5.79
N LYS A 248 15.10 -19.29 -6.18
CA LYS A 248 16.26 -18.88 -5.38
C LYS A 248 15.85 -18.08 -4.14
N ALA A 249 16.60 -18.22 -3.05
CA ALA A 249 16.35 -17.48 -1.81
C ALA A 249 16.70 -15.98 -1.93
N GLU A 250 17.65 -15.62 -2.79
CA GLU A 250 18.05 -14.23 -3.05
C GLU A 250 16.91 -13.39 -3.62
N ASP A 251 15.97 -14.03 -4.33
CA ASP A 251 14.79 -13.38 -4.90
C ASP A 251 13.74 -13.00 -3.85
N GLU A 252 13.99 -13.22 -2.56
CA GLU A 252 13.04 -12.89 -1.49
C GLU A 252 13.30 -11.58 -0.76
N ILE A 253 14.53 -11.08 -0.83
CA ILE A 253 14.96 -9.98 0.04
C ILE A 253 14.28 -8.68 -0.37
N HIS A 254 14.22 -8.42 -1.67
CA HIS A 254 13.80 -7.13 -2.23
C HIS A 254 12.33 -6.76 -1.95
N TYR A 255 11.42 -7.73 -1.86
CA TYR A 255 10.02 -7.46 -1.56
C TYR A 255 9.70 -7.52 -0.07
N LYS A 256 10.60 -8.00 0.81
CA LYS A 256 10.33 -8.11 2.25
C LYS A 256 10.40 -6.73 2.89
N LEU A 257 9.48 -6.44 3.80
CA LEU A 257 9.61 -5.27 4.67
C LEU A 257 10.72 -5.49 5.70
N HIS A 258 11.47 -4.43 5.95
CA HIS A 258 12.57 -4.37 6.90
C HIS A 258 12.03 -4.22 8.33
N SER A 259 11.49 -5.31 8.84
CA SER A 259 11.06 -5.44 10.22
C SER A 259 12.23 -5.89 11.10
N LYS A 260 12.23 -5.47 12.37
CA LYS A 260 13.11 -6.02 13.39
C LYS A 260 12.56 -7.35 13.89
N HIS A 261 13.42 -8.19 14.45
CA HIS A 261 13.02 -9.49 14.98
C HIS A 261 11.98 -9.38 16.11
N ASP A 262 11.99 -8.30 16.88
CA ASP A 262 11.05 -8.01 17.96
C ASP A 262 9.77 -7.29 17.50
N ASP A 263 9.64 -6.95 16.21
CA ASP A 263 8.42 -6.35 15.70
C ASP A 263 7.26 -7.37 15.74
N ARG A 264 6.07 -6.89 16.11
CA ARG A 264 4.84 -7.72 16.15
C ARG A 264 4.52 -8.39 14.81
N VAL A 265 4.95 -7.80 13.69
CA VAL A 265 4.69 -8.29 12.33
C VAL A 265 5.98 -8.30 11.54
N THR A 266 6.48 -9.50 11.28
CA THR A 266 7.75 -9.78 10.61
C THR A 266 7.59 -10.42 9.24
N TYR A 267 6.35 -10.65 8.81
CA TYR A 267 5.96 -11.27 7.53
C TYR A 267 5.38 -10.24 6.54
N GLY A 268 5.85 -9.00 6.65
CA GLY A 268 5.46 -7.91 5.78
C GLY A 268 6.11 -7.98 4.40
N VAL A 269 5.36 -7.65 3.34
CA VAL A 269 5.87 -7.59 1.96
C VAL A 269 5.42 -6.32 1.23
N ASP A 270 6.19 -5.86 0.26
CA ASP A 270 5.70 -4.98 -0.80
C ASP A 270 4.81 -5.79 -1.74
N HIS A 271 3.56 -5.34 -1.91
CA HIS A 271 2.55 -6.08 -2.66
C HIS A 271 2.94 -6.30 -4.12
N GLU A 272 3.39 -5.24 -4.78
CA GLU A 272 3.65 -5.23 -6.21
C GLU A 272 4.90 -6.05 -6.55
N SER A 273 6.00 -5.85 -5.82
CA SER A 273 7.22 -6.66 -5.99
C SER A 273 6.99 -8.13 -5.65
N TYR A 274 6.20 -8.45 -4.62
CA TYR A 274 5.89 -9.83 -4.26
C TYR A 274 5.05 -10.52 -5.34
N ALA A 275 3.96 -9.89 -5.80
CA ALA A 275 3.12 -10.43 -6.86
C ALA A 275 3.91 -10.67 -8.16
N TYR A 276 4.77 -9.72 -8.54
CA TYR A 276 5.63 -9.86 -9.71
C TYR A 276 6.65 -10.99 -9.55
N GLN A 277 7.26 -11.15 -8.37
CA GLN A 277 8.17 -12.26 -8.12
C GLN A 277 7.47 -13.62 -8.26
N LEU A 278 6.26 -13.78 -7.71
CA LEU A 278 5.51 -15.03 -7.86
C LEU A 278 5.16 -15.29 -9.33
N ALA A 279 4.88 -14.25 -10.12
CA ALA A 279 4.65 -14.40 -11.56
C ALA A 279 5.91 -14.84 -12.31
N LEU A 280 7.10 -14.33 -11.95
CA LEU A 280 8.38 -14.80 -12.48
C LEU A 280 8.67 -16.24 -12.08
N ASP A 281 8.40 -16.61 -10.83
CA ASP A 281 8.55 -17.96 -10.30
C ASP A 281 7.71 -18.98 -11.11
N MET A 282 6.53 -18.57 -11.57
CA MET A 282 5.61 -19.38 -12.36
C MET A 282 5.78 -19.27 -13.89
N ASN A 283 6.75 -18.47 -14.39
CA ASN A 283 6.85 -18.14 -15.82
C ASN A 283 5.55 -17.55 -16.42
N SER A 284 4.85 -16.74 -15.63
CA SER A 284 3.55 -16.11 -15.95
C SER A 284 3.64 -14.59 -16.12
N ALA A 285 4.82 -13.99 -15.96
CA ALA A 285 5.04 -12.56 -16.15
C ALA A 285 5.26 -12.22 -17.65
N PRO A 286 4.29 -11.61 -18.36
CA PRO A 286 4.44 -11.30 -19.78
C PRO A 286 5.50 -10.22 -20.02
N GLY A 287 6.44 -10.51 -20.92
CA GLY A 287 7.44 -9.57 -21.38
C GLY A 287 7.00 -8.73 -22.57
N ILE A 288 7.83 -7.77 -22.98
CA ILE A 288 7.51 -6.89 -24.10
C ILE A 288 7.28 -7.67 -25.40
N VAL A 289 8.02 -8.77 -25.61
CA VAL A 289 7.85 -9.65 -26.77
C VAL A 289 6.51 -10.38 -26.72
N ASP A 290 6.09 -10.85 -25.55
CA ASP A 290 4.79 -11.51 -25.38
C ASP A 290 3.65 -10.53 -25.63
N ILE A 291 3.75 -9.32 -25.07
CA ILE A 291 2.79 -8.25 -25.31
C ILE A 291 2.73 -7.88 -26.79
N TRP A 292 3.88 -7.74 -27.46
CA TRP A 292 3.92 -7.45 -28.89
C TRP A 292 3.24 -8.54 -29.73
N ARG A 293 3.49 -9.82 -29.44
CA ARG A 293 2.82 -10.94 -30.12
C ARG A 293 1.30 -10.90 -29.90
N ILE A 294 0.87 -10.66 -28.67
CA ILE A 294 -0.56 -10.57 -28.33
C ILE A 294 -1.21 -9.39 -29.08
N MET A 295 -0.53 -8.23 -29.14
CA MET A 295 -1.01 -7.03 -29.83
C MET A 295 -1.30 -7.27 -31.32
N GLN A 296 -0.62 -8.22 -31.98
CA GLN A 296 -0.86 -8.56 -33.39
C GLN A 296 -2.21 -9.24 -33.64
N THR A 297 -2.86 -9.73 -32.59
CA THR A 297 -4.09 -10.54 -32.68
C THR A 297 -5.36 -9.80 -32.26
N ILE A 298 -5.24 -8.54 -31.82
CA ILE A 298 -6.33 -7.78 -31.20
C ILE A 298 -6.62 -6.47 -31.93
N ARG A 299 -7.79 -5.87 -31.67
CA ARG A 299 -8.19 -4.58 -32.24
C ARG A 299 -7.29 -3.44 -31.71
N ILE A 300 -7.08 -2.41 -32.52
CA ILE A 300 -6.25 -1.23 -32.21
C ILE A 300 -6.63 -0.59 -30.86
N THR A 301 -7.93 -0.48 -30.56
CA THR A 301 -8.38 0.10 -29.29
C THR A 301 -7.92 -0.71 -28.07
N SER A 302 -7.91 -2.04 -28.20
CA SER A 302 -7.43 -2.93 -27.14
C SER A 302 -5.89 -2.93 -27.05
N MET A 303 -5.18 -2.71 -28.16
CA MET A 303 -3.72 -2.65 -28.21
C MET A 303 -3.15 -1.53 -27.32
N TYR A 304 -3.67 -0.31 -27.43
CA TYR A 304 -3.14 0.81 -26.65
C TYR A 304 -3.43 0.62 -25.15
N ARG A 305 -4.62 0.13 -24.80
CA ARG A 305 -4.99 -0.15 -23.40
C ARG A 305 -4.09 -1.23 -22.81
N LEU A 306 -3.89 -2.32 -23.54
CA LEU A 306 -3.02 -3.40 -23.12
C LEU A 306 -1.62 -2.89 -22.82
N LEU A 307 -1.00 -2.17 -23.75
CA LEU A 307 0.37 -1.68 -23.59
C LEU A 307 0.51 -0.73 -22.40
N ILE A 308 -0.43 0.22 -22.27
CA ILE A 308 -0.41 1.21 -21.20
C ILE A 308 -0.69 0.56 -19.83
N ILE A 309 -1.67 -0.33 -19.73
CA ILE A 309 -1.98 -1.05 -18.49
C ILE A 309 -0.85 -2.00 -18.12
N TRP A 310 -0.25 -2.69 -19.10
CA TRP A 310 0.91 -3.54 -18.86
C TRP A 310 2.09 -2.74 -18.31
N ALA A 311 2.38 -1.55 -18.84
CA ALA A 311 3.50 -0.72 -18.39
C ALA A 311 3.21 0.04 -17.08
N PHE A 312 2.07 0.73 -17.00
CA PHE A 312 1.79 1.71 -15.96
C PHE A 312 0.69 1.30 -14.98
N GLY A 313 0.00 0.19 -15.24
CA GLY A 313 -0.99 -0.38 -14.34
C GLY A 313 -0.34 -1.17 -13.20
N ALA A 314 -1.12 -1.33 -12.13
CA ALA A 314 -0.78 -2.21 -11.03
C ALA A 314 -0.67 -3.68 -11.49
N HIS A 315 -0.10 -4.54 -10.66
CA HIS A 315 0.02 -5.97 -10.91
C HIS A 315 -1.31 -6.67 -10.63
N PHE A 316 -2.29 -6.37 -11.49
CA PHE A 316 -3.52 -7.15 -11.56
C PHE A 316 -3.17 -8.60 -11.88
N ASN A 317 -3.66 -9.57 -11.11
CA ASN A 317 -3.38 -10.97 -11.38
C ASN A 317 -3.79 -11.39 -12.80
N THR A 318 -4.82 -10.75 -13.36
CA THR A 318 -5.21 -10.87 -14.78
C THR A 318 -4.05 -10.67 -15.75
N LYS A 319 -3.12 -9.75 -15.46
CA LYS A 319 -1.89 -9.52 -16.26
C LYS A 319 -1.04 -10.79 -16.33
N PHE A 320 -0.96 -11.54 -15.23
CA PHE A 320 -0.21 -12.80 -15.11
C PHE A 320 -1.01 -14.03 -15.58
N ARG A 321 -2.26 -13.84 -16.00
CA ARG A 321 -3.11 -14.84 -16.65
C ARG A 321 -3.10 -14.71 -18.17
N LEU A 322 -2.31 -13.79 -18.75
CA LEU A 322 -2.13 -13.69 -20.20
C LEU A 322 -1.28 -14.83 -20.76
N ILE A 323 -0.30 -15.31 -19.98
CA ILE A 323 0.63 -16.37 -20.36
C ILE A 323 0.93 -17.30 -19.18
N GLY A 324 1.66 -18.37 -19.47
CA GLY A 324 2.18 -19.28 -18.46
C GLY A 324 1.18 -20.37 -18.05
N PRO A 325 1.49 -21.15 -17.00
CA PRO A 325 0.76 -22.37 -16.64
C PRO A 325 -0.71 -22.15 -16.24
N TRP A 326 -1.03 -20.92 -15.87
CA TRP A 326 -2.34 -20.51 -15.40
C TRP A 326 -3.07 -19.55 -16.36
N ALA A 327 -2.64 -19.50 -17.62
CA ALA A 327 -3.23 -18.64 -18.63
C ALA A 327 -4.77 -18.84 -18.71
N TRP A 328 -5.49 -17.75 -18.94
CA TRP A 328 -6.95 -17.73 -18.99
C TRP A 328 -7.44 -16.94 -20.20
N GLU A 329 -8.35 -17.54 -20.98
CA GLU A 329 -8.88 -16.95 -22.21
C GLU A 329 -9.53 -15.57 -22.00
N GLY A 330 -10.22 -15.36 -20.88
CA GLY A 330 -10.85 -14.08 -20.53
C GLY A 330 -9.88 -13.02 -19.99
N ALA A 331 -8.60 -13.34 -19.79
CA ALA A 331 -7.65 -12.42 -19.17
C ALA A 331 -7.46 -11.14 -19.98
N MET A 332 -7.41 -11.25 -21.31
CA MET A 332 -7.29 -10.09 -22.19
C MET A 332 -8.48 -9.14 -22.05
N GLU A 333 -9.69 -9.68 -22.15
CA GLU A 333 -10.94 -8.91 -22.10
C GLU A 333 -11.04 -8.12 -20.79
N VAL A 334 -10.75 -8.77 -19.66
CA VAL A 334 -10.74 -8.10 -18.36
C VAL A 334 -9.63 -7.06 -18.30
N LEU A 335 -8.42 -7.37 -18.79
CA LEU A 335 -7.27 -6.47 -18.69
C LEU A 335 -7.49 -5.15 -19.42
N VAL A 336 -8.13 -5.16 -20.59
CA VAL A 336 -8.39 -3.95 -21.41
C VAL A 336 -9.77 -3.34 -21.19
N SER A 337 -10.52 -3.84 -20.20
CA SER A 337 -11.83 -3.34 -19.82
C SER A 337 -11.82 -1.87 -19.39
N GLU A 338 -12.98 -1.21 -19.44
CA GLU A 338 -13.13 0.16 -18.92
C GLU A 338 -12.74 0.28 -17.45
N GLU A 339 -13.01 -0.74 -16.64
CA GLU A 339 -12.72 -0.71 -15.21
C GLU A 339 -11.23 -0.56 -14.93
N LEU A 340 -10.40 -1.40 -15.57
CA LEU A 340 -8.94 -1.33 -15.40
C LEU A 340 -8.34 -0.14 -16.15
N TRP A 341 -8.92 0.25 -17.28
CA TRP A 341 -8.53 1.47 -17.99
C TRP A 341 -8.71 2.72 -17.12
N HIS A 342 -9.82 2.82 -16.39
CA HIS A 342 -10.08 3.91 -15.45
C HIS A 342 -9.07 4.00 -14.29
N THR A 343 -8.30 2.95 -14.00
CA THR A 343 -7.21 3.02 -13.01
C THR A 343 -6.01 3.83 -13.51
N ILE A 344 -5.88 3.97 -14.83
CA ILE A 344 -4.85 4.77 -15.50
C ILE A 344 -5.38 6.19 -15.75
N THR A 345 -6.52 6.34 -16.42
CA THR A 345 -6.99 7.65 -16.90
C THR A 345 -7.41 8.59 -15.77
N ARG A 346 -7.75 8.07 -14.59
CA ARG A 346 -8.03 8.88 -13.39
C ARG A 346 -6.77 9.47 -12.74
N ARG A 347 -5.57 9.26 -13.30
CA ARG A 347 -4.30 9.81 -12.80
C ARG A 347 -4.10 11.24 -13.35
N PRO A 348 -4.33 12.30 -12.54
CA PRO A 348 -4.48 13.65 -13.05
C PRO A 348 -3.22 14.24 -13.68
N ILE A 349 -2.03 13.79 -13.29
CA ILE A 349 -0.75 14.41 -13.72
C ILE A 349 -0.12 13.70 -14.93
N LEU A 350 -0.37 12.40 -15.14
CA LEU A 350 0.29 11.63 -16.21
C LEU A 350 -0.62 11.37 -17.43
N PHE A 351 -1.93 11.25 -17.21
CA PHE A 351 -2.84 10.70 -18.23
C PHE A 351 -4.22 11.37 -18.26
N GLY A 352 -4.58 12.14 -17.22
CA GLY A 352 -5.93 12.70 -17.06
C GLY A 352 -6.34 13.76 -18.08
N GLU A 353 -5.41 14.62 -18.53
CA GLU A 353 -5.73 15.67 -19.52
C GLU A 353 -5.39 15.25 -20.97
N THR A 354 -4.39 14.38 -21.16
CA THR A 354 -3.88 13.97 -22.49
C THR A 354 -4.59 12.75 -23.09
N LEU A 355 -5.16 11.84 -22.27
CA LEU A 355 -5.90 10.68 -22.79
C LEU A 355 -7.41 10.88 -22.81
N ASN A 356 -7.99 11.72 -21.95
CA ASN A 356 -9.42 12.04 -22.00
C ASN A 356 -9.79 12.95 -23.18
N SER A 357 -8.83 13.69 -23.73
CA SER A 357 -9.02 14.52 -24.93
C SER A 357 -9.27 13.71 -26.20
N SER A 358 -9.10 12.38 -26.17
CA SER A 358 -9.47 11.49 -27.28
C SER A 358 -10.98 11.18 -27.35
N VAL A 359 -11.78 11.65 -26.40
CA VAL A 359 -13.26 11.60 -26.48
C VAL A 359 -13.83 12.70 -27.40
N LEU A 360 -13.00 13.64 -27.88
CA LEU A 360 -13.39 14.68 -28.85
C LEU A 360 -13.18 14.27 -30.33
N VAL A 361 -12.81 13.02 -30.63
CA VAL A 361 -12.67 12.50 -32.01
C VAL A 361 -13.70 11.40 -32.33
N GLN A 362 -14.72 11.22 -31.48
CA GLN A 362 -15.97 10.57 -31.88
C GLN A 362 -17.05 11.63 -32.05
N GLY A 363 -16.94 12.36 -33.16
CA GLY A 363 -17.99 13.11 -33.81
C GLY A 363 -18.05 12.67 -35.27
#